data_AF-A0A6C0BDG9-F1
#
_entry.id   AF-A0A6C0BDG9-F1
#
_cell.length_a   1.000
_cell.length_b   1.000
_cell.length_c   1.000
_cell.angle_alpha   90.00
_cell.angle_beta   90.00
_cell.angle_gamma   90.00
#
_symmetry.space_group_name_H-M   'P 1'
#
loop_
_entity.id
_entity.type
_entity.pdbx_description
1 polymer ?
#
loop_
_entity_poly.entity_id
_entity_poly.type
_entity_poly.pdbx_seq_one_letter_code
_entity_poly.pdbx_strand_id
1 'polypeptide(L)'
;MSRFSQIKDAFLNEDSIKKVINGVQKKVKKLSDVDVANIAHTMEQIATVDFFMRFDSLTKCREYLINELSTKFPIPVIEEDITYAEYSQRVIKLDGSPGDSHVTNLITSNVEVGGNDNDKIQKVSISGESLQNILTMLKQLGPSQISSGGGGSSNGYNSYTQTVELTLDTKNRLLSESDPSTRNSINWVYSSSNTSNWIQGSAISIYQITQIFSIDCGIMYFPMIENTTIDEFKQISMFISEFSSYGTYTTSNVRYHFLFSVEKVTTPGSGRLKLIPVHDNTEMLFEPAITQLSTLSISFATPFEKIIFGRDRDTATVTIGATTTITTDNPHGLNNGDLIALVGFTTSNTATDNNTIILANSVAGFTISNMTPMTFTIASLDTSTVTLPVSVTTVIYLSKRFIIPLRFKSFK
;
A
#
# COMPACT_ATOMS: atom_id res chain seq x y z
N MET A 1 26.90 -11.43 20.20
CA MET A 1 26.73 -9.95 20.18
C MET A 1 27.17 -9.46 18.82
N SER A 2 26.21 -9.06 17.97
CA SER A 2 26.43 -8.89 16.53
C SER A 2 27.01 -7.51 16.18
N ARG A 3 27.68 -7.44 15.02
CA ARG A 3 28.28 -6.23 14.42
C ARG A 3 27.33 -5.01 14.35
N PHE A 4 26.02 -5.19 14.50
CA PHE A 4 25.04 -4.10 14.59
C PHE A 4 25.16 -3.25 15.87
N SER A 5 25.57 -3.84 17.00
CA SER A 5 25.80 -3.06 18.23
C SER A 5 26.96 -2.09 18.07
N GLN A 6 28.02 -2.49 17.35
CA GLN A 6 29.22 -1.68 17.15
C GLN A 6 29.01 -0.55 16.14
N ILE A 7 28.09 -0.72 15.18
CA ILE A 7 27.73 0.34 14.23
C ILE A 7 26.83 1.40 14.91
N LYS A 8 25.94 0.98 15.82
CA LYS A 8 25.08 1.89 16.60
C LYS A 8 25.91 2.80 17.51
N ASP A 9 26.92 2.26 18.18
CA ASP A 9 27.78 3.04 19.08
C ASP A 9 28.76 3.95 18.31
N ALA A 10 29.15 3.60 17.08
CA ALA A 10 29.99 4.44 16.23
C ALA A 10 29.26 5.69 15.69
N PHE A 11 27.95 5.62 15.48
CA PHE A 11 27.13 6.75 15.03
C PHE A 11 26.63 7.65 16.17
N LEU A 12 26.68 7.17 17.42
CA LEU A 12 26.23 7.90 18.61
C LEU A 12 27.38 8.56 19.41
N ASN A 13 28.62 8.48 18.94
CA ASN A 13 29.71 9.20 19.60
C ASN A 13 29.49 10.72 19.46
N GLU A 14 29.31 11.38 20.60
CA GLU A 14 29.17 12.83 20.77
C GLU A 14 30.25 13.62 20.01
N ASP A 15 31.47 13.09 19.88
CA ASP A 15 32.57 13.72 19.15
C ASP A 15 32.37 13.70 17.62
N SER A 16 31.72 12.66 17.08
CA SER A 16 31.35 12.59 15.66
C SER A 16 30.27 13.63 15.35
N ILE A 17 29.28 13.76 16.23
CA ILE A 17 28.22 14.77 16.13
C ILE A 17 28.82 16.18 16.24
N LYS A 18 29.70 16.43 17.20
CA LYS A 18 30.42 17.72 17.35
C LYS A 18 31.27 18.06 16.13
N LYS A 19 31.93 17.07 15.50
CA LYS A 19 32.69 17.29 14.25
C LYS A 19 31.79 17.71 13.08
N VAL A 20 30.63 17.07 12.94
CA VAL A 20 29.65 17.42 11.89
C VAL A 20 29.09 18.82 12.14
N ILE A 21 28.67 19.13 13.37
CA ILE A 21 28.17 20.45 13.75
C ILE A 21 29.22 21.53 13.50
N ASN A 22 30.47 21.31 13.90
CA ASN A 22 31.57 22.26 13.65
C ASN A 22 31.87 22.42 12.15
N GLY A 23 31.76 21.35 11.36
CA GLY A 23 31.91 21.39 9.90
C GLY A 23 30.81 22.18 9.21
N VAL A 24 29.56 22.05 9.68
CA VAL A 24 28.41 22.81 9.21
C VAL A 24 28.53 24.28 9.61
N GLN A 25 28.82 24.59 10.88
CA GLN A 25 29.02 25.97 11.35
C GLN A 25 30.14 26.70 10.59
N LYS A 26 31.22 26.00 10.24
CA LYS A 26 32.34 26.57 9.48
C LYS A 26 31.97 26.83 8.00
N LYS A 27 31.02 26.07 7.43
CA LYS A 27 30.45 26.32 6.09
C LYS A 27 29.36 27.38 6.10
N VAL A 28 28.56 27.46 7.17
CA VAL A 28 27.50 28.47 7.39
C VAL A 28 28.08 29.88 7.52
N LYS A 29 29.28 30.05 8.10
CA LYS A 29 30.02 31.34 8.10
C LYS A 29 30.35 31.94 6.72
N LYS A 30 30.10 31.21 5.62
CA LYS A 30 30.35 31.66 4.24
C LYS A 30 29.07 31.85 3.41
N LEU A 31 27.90 31.68 4.01
CA LEU A 31 26.61 31.74 3.32
C LEU A 31 25.89 33.04 3.67
N SER A 32 25.09 33.55 2.74
CA SER A 32 24.24 34.72 3.01
C SER A 32 23.13 34.33 4.00
N ASP A 33 22.60 35.29 4.78
CA ASP A 33 21.61 35.00 5.81
C ASP A 33 20.33 34.32 5.26
N VAL A 34 20.02 34.55 3.98
CA VAL A 34 18.90 33.91 3.26
C VAL A 34 19.16 32.42 3.01
N ASP A 35 20.41 32.02 2.77
CA ASP A 35 20.77 30.62 2.55
C ASP A 35 20.70 29.80 3.85
N VAL A 36 20.99 30.43 5.00
CA VAL A 36 20.99 29.78 6.32
C VAL A 36 19.57 29.49 6.80
N ALA A 37 18.62 30.41 6.57
CA ALA A 37 17.21 30.21 6.92
C ALA A 37 16.56 29.09 6.09
N ASN A 38 16.85 29.02 4.79
CA ASN A 38 16.32 27.98 3.91
C ASN A 38 16.91 26.60 4.25
N ILE A 39 18.20 26.52 4.60
CA ILE A 39 18.83 25.28 5.07
C ILE A 39 18.26 24.85 6.42
N ALA A 40 18.06 25.78 7.36
CA ALA A 40 17.47 25.48 8.66
C ALA A 40 16.03 24.96 8.52
N HIS A 41 15.20 25.59 7.69
CA HIS A 41 13.84 25.14 7.41
C HIS A 41 13.81 23.76 6.74
N THR A 42 14.73 23.51 5.81
CA THR A 42 14.85 22.20 5.14
C THR A 42 15.34 21.12 6.10
N MET A 43 16.29 21.44 6.99
CA MET A 43 16.78 20.50 8.01
C MET A 43 15.75 20.24 9.10
N GLU A 44 14.91 21.21 9.44
CA GLU A 44 13.78 21.05 10.34
C GLU A 44 12.70 20.16 9.72
N GLN A 45 12.38 20.35 8.43
CA GLN A 45 11.47 19.46 7.71
C GLN A 45 12.01 18.03 7.60
N ILE A 46 13.30 17.85 7.30
CA ILE A 46 13.95 16.53 7.23
C ILE A 46 14.01 15.88 8.61
N ALA A 47 14.36 16.62 9.67
CA ALA A 47 14.39 16.11 11.03
C ALA A 47 12.99 15.72 11.52
N THR A 48 11.96 16.47 11.13
CA THR A 48 10.56 16.17 11.48
C THR A 48 10.10 14.89 10.79
N VAL A 49 10.37 14.74 9.48
CA VAL A 49 10.02 13.53 8.73
C VAL A 49 10.77 12.30 9.26
N ASP A 50 12.07 12.41 9.50
CA ASP A 50 12.90 11.32 10.00
C ASP A 50 12.61 10.96 11.47
N PHE A 51 12.12 11.92 12.27
CA PHE A 51 11.67 11.71 13.64
C PHE A 51 10.31 11.00 13.69
N PHE A 52 9.37 11.31 12.80
CA PHE A 52 8.07 10.63 12.73
C PHE A 52 8.16 9.21 12.17
N MET A 53 9.11 8.91 11.27
CA MET A 53 9.30 7.56 10.74
C MET A 53 9.89 6.56 11.76
N ARG A 54 10.36 7.02 12.92
CA ARG A 54 10.99 6.18 13.96
C ARG A 54 10.02 5.63 15.01
N PHE A 55 8.74 5.97 14.95
CA PHE A 55 7.75 5.54 15.93
C PHE A 55 6.53 4.88 15.26
N ASP A 56 6.23 3.64 15.63
CA ASP A 56 5.09 2.88 15.08
C ASP A 56 3.71 3.49 15.41
N SER A 57 3.66 4.50 16.28
CA SER A 57 2.45 5.27 16.56
C SER A 57 2.75 6.66 17.12
N LEU A 58 1.82 7.59 16.88
CA LEU A 58 1.80 8.92 17.48
C LEU A 58 1.84 8.88 19.01
N THR A 59 1.26 7.83 19.62
CA THR A 59 1.28 7.62 21.07
C THR A 59 2.69 7.37 21.60
N LYS A 60 3.48 6.52 20.92
CA LYS A 60 4.88 6.24 21.30
C LYS A 60 5.78 7.46 21.12
N CYS A 61 5.57 8.22 20.05
CA CYS A 61 6.27 9.49 19.81
C CYS A 61 5.98 10.51 20.93
N ARG A 62 4.71 10.62 21.33
CA ARG A 62 4.26 11.48 22.45
C ARG A 62 4.89 11.06 23.78
N GLU A 63 4.88 9.77 24.11
CA GLU A 63 5.49 9.25 25.35
C GLU A 63 7.00 9.47 25.37
N TYR A 64 7.68 9.28 24.25
CA TYR A 64 9.11 9.55 24.11
C TYR A 64 9.42 11.04 24.31
N LEU A 65 8.68 11.95 23.67
CA LEU A 65 8.86 13.40 23.84
C LEU A 65 8.63 13.84 25.28
N ILE A 66 7.59 13.33 25.94
CA ILE A 66 7.31 13.65 27.35
C ILE A 66 8.47 13.19 28.23
N ASN A 67 8.94 11.95 28.06
CA ASN A 67 10.06 11.44 28.84
C ASN A 67 11.34 12.23 28.58
N GLU A 68 11.69 12.47 27.32
CA GLU A 68 12.96 13.07 26.94
C GLU A 68 13.04 14.57 27.31
N LEU A 69 11.92 15.29 27.23
CA LEU A 69 11.86 16.68 27.70
C LEU A 69 11.90 16.76 29.23
N SER A 70 11.26 15.82 29.93
CA SER A 70 11.26 15.79 31.40
C SER A 70 12.63 15.41 32.00
N THR A 71 13.43 14.61 31.29
CA THR A 71 14.78 14.20 31.72
C THR A 71 15.86 15.20 31.32
N LYS A 72 15.74 15.89 30.18
CA LYS A 72 16.73 16.88 29.71
C LYS A 72 16.54 18.28 30.27
N PHE A 73 15.33 18.62 30.71
CA PHE A 73 15.03 19.88 31.38
C PHE A 73 14.47 19.61 32.78
N PRO A 74 15.24 18.99 33.69
CA PRO A 74 14.82 18.93 35.09
C PRO A 74 14.73 20.38 35.57
N ILE A 75 13.55 20.81 36.02
CA ILE A 75 13.35 22.11 36.64
C ILE A 75 14.30 22.18 37.84
N PRO A 76 15.35 23.00 37.81
CA PRO A 76 16.21 23.10 38.97
C PRO A 76 15.49 24.01 39.96
N VAL A 77 15.13 23.46 41.12
CA VAL A 77 14.89 24.29 42.31
C VAL A 77 16.27 24.74 42.75
N ILE A 78 16.67 25.96 42.36
CA ILE A 78 17.90 26.58 42.87
C ILE A 78 17.48 27.53 43.98
N GLU A 79 17.73 27.09 45.21
CA GLU A 79 17.93 27.98 46.35
C GLU A 79 19.37 28.54 46.26
N GLU A 80 19.49 29.85 46.49
CA GLU A 80 20.70 30.68 46.71
C GLU A 80 21.36 31.41 45.53
N ASP A 81 21.74 32.66 45.84
CA ASP A 81 22.09 33.79 44.97
C ASP A 81 23.50 33.72 44.37
N ILE A 82 23.61 33.89 43.04
CA ILE A 82 24.86 34.25 42.36
C ILE A 82 24.81 35.71 41.91
N THR A 83 25.90 36.45 42.09
CA THR A 83 25.93 37.90 41.84
C THR A 83 26.17 38.26 40.37
N TYR A 84 25.60 39.40 39.97
CA TYR A 84 25.54 39.92 38.59
C TYR A 84 26.91 40.07 37.88
N ALA A 85 27.99 40.17 38.66
CA ALA A 85 29.35 40.31 38.12
C ALA A 85 29.84 39.04 37.40
N GLU A 86 29.50 37.85 37.90
CA GLU A 86 29.92 36.57 37.28
C GLU A 86 29.13 36.26 35.99
N TYR A 87 27.92 36.80 35.84
CA TYR A 87 27.08 36.55 34.67
C TYR A 87 27.51 37.40 33.44
N SER A 88 28.00 38.62 33.66
CA SER A 88 28.33 39.57 32.60
C SER A 88 29.55 39.21 31.72
N GLN A 89 30.42 38.31 32.17
CA GLN A 89 31.60 37.89 31.39
C GLN A 89 31.32 36.80 30.36
N ARG A 90 30.10 36.21 30.31
CA ARG A 90 29.83 35.02 29.49
C ARG A 90 29.03 35.23 28.20
N VAL A 91 28.57 36.44 27.84
CA VAL A 91 27.76 36.61 26.62
C VAL A 91 28.06 37.92 25.88
N ILE A 92 28.60 37.79 24.66
CA ILE A 92 28.66 38.87 23.66
C ILE A 92 28.05 38.38 22.33
N LYS A 93 26.98 39.11 21.95
CA LYS A 93 26.44 39.48 20.62
C LYS A 93 25.80 38.42 19.70
N LEU A 94 24.52 38.67 19.38
CA LEU A 94 23.99 38.80 18.00
C LEU A 94 22.64 39.55 18.03
N ASP A 95 22.56 40.63 17.27
CA ASP A 95 21.43 41.52 16.95
C ASP A 95 21.60 41.83 15.43
N GLY A 96 20.64 41.95 14.53
CA GLY A 96 19.18 41.85 14.43
C GLY A 96 18.80 42.17 12.97
N SER A 97 17.59 41.83 12.49
CA SER A 97 16.77 42.62 11.52
C SER A 97 15.52 41.84 11.03
N PRO A 98 14.36 42.50 10.77
CA PRO A 98 13.04 41.86 10.67
C PRO A 98 12.45 41.78 9.25
N GLY A 99 11.61 40.77 9.01
CA GLY A 99 10.73 40.71 7.83
C GLY A 99 9.88 39.45 7.77
N ASP A 100 8.69 39.46 8.40
CA ASP A 100 7.41 39.05 7.79
C ASP A 100 6.26 39.07 8.83
N SER A 101 5.19 39.78 8.47
CA SER A 101 4.17 40.35 9.38
C SER A 101 3.01 39.43 9.77
N HIS A 102 3.11 38.12 9.55
CA HIS A 102 2.10 37.15 10.01
C HIS A 102 2.51 36.34 11.23
N VAL A 103 3.79 36.38 11.63
CA VAL A 103 4.28 35.79 12.89
C VAL A 103 4.31 36.83 14.03
N THR A 104 4.29 38.12 13.69
CA THR A 104 4.45 39.21 14.68
C THR A 104 3.29 39.32 15.66
N ASN A 105 2.07 38.89 15.30
CA ASN A 105 0.90 39.01 16.18
C ASN A 105 0.82 37.98 17.31
N LEU A 106 1.70 36.97 17.37
CA LEU A 106 1.78 36.06 18.51
C LEU A 106 2.76 36.53 19.60
N ILE A 107 3.61 37.51 19.29
CA ILE A 107 4.66 37.98 20.21
C ILE A 107 4.30 39.35 20.84
N THR A 108 3.46 40.16 20.18
CA THR A 108 3.15 41.52 20.65
C THR A 108 2.07 41.66 21.72
N SER A 109 1.35 40.60 22.11
CA SER A 109 0.29 40.75 23.13
C SER A 109 0.76 40.73 24.59
N ASN A 110 2.06 40.52 24.87
CA ASN A 110 2.58 40.41 26.25
C ASN A 110 3.85 41.23 26.51
N VAL A 111 4.05 42.35 25.82
CA VAL A 111 5.22 43.22 26.04
C VAL A 111 4.75 44.61 26.48
N GLU A 112 4.81 44.90 27.79
CA GLU A 112 4.76 46.28 28.26
C GLU A 112 6.07 46.99 27.90
N VAL A 113 5.96 48.05 27.11
CA VAL A 113 7.09 48.86 26.66
C VAL A 113 7.37 49.93 27.72
N GLY A 114 8.48 49.77 28.45
CA GLY A 114 9.03 50.79 29.33
C GLY A 114 10.40 51.26 28.85
N GLY A 115 10.44 52.43 28.18
CA GLY A 115 11.54 53.41 28.24
C GLY A 115 12.91 53.09 27.64
N ASN A 116 13.18 53.72 26.48
CA ASN A 116 14.45 54.25 25.96
C ASN A 116 15.78 53.65 26.45
N ASP A 117 16.28 52.61 25.74
CA ASP A 117 17.71 52.42 25.48
C ASP A 117 17.88 51.42 24.32
N ASN A 118 18.43 51.88 23.20
CA ASN A 118 18.51 51.16 21.92
C ASN A 118 19.66 50.12 21.85
N ASP A 119 19.98 49.41 22.94
CA ASP A 119 21.10 48.44 22.92
C ASP A 119 20.93 47.20 23.83
N LYS A 120 19.69 46.76 24.06
CA LYS A 120 19.41 45.56 24.86
C LYS A 120 18.32 44.69 24.20
N ILE A 121 18.71 43.56 23.62
CA ILE A 121 17.76 42.47 23.32
C ILE A 121 17.31 41.88 24.65
N GLN A 122 16.00 41.94 24.91
CA GLN A 122 15.37 41.32 26.08
C GLN A 122 15.34 39.78 25.94
N LYS A 123 15.60 39.11 27.06
CA LYS A 123 15.47 37.66 27.26
C LYS A 123 14.02 37.24 27.00
N VAL A 124 13.74 36.42 25.98
CA VAL A 124 12.44 35.74 25.86
C VAL A 124 12.40 34.64 26.90
N SER A 125 11.67 34.89 27.98
CA SER A 125 11.38 33.89 29.01
C SER A 125 9.98 33.36 28.74
N ILE A 126 9.85 32.11 28.28
CA ILE A 126 8.54 31.46 28.20
C ILE A 126 8.12 31.18 29.64
N SER A 127 7.09 31.87 30.14
CA SER A 127 6.59 31.67 31.50
C SER A 127 6.14 30.21 31.69
N GLY A 128 6.30 29.65 32.89
CA GLY A 128 5.82 28.30 33.20
C GLY A 128 4.32 28.10 32.93
N GLU A 129 3.56 29.20 32.96
CA GLU A 129 2.15 29.26 32.60
C GLU A 129 1.91 29.07 31.09
N SER A 130 2.79 29.62 30.25
CA SER A 130 2.75 29.42 28.78
C SER A 130 3.07 27.96 28.41
N LEU A 131 4.01 27.34 29.12
CA LEU A 131 4.33 25.91 28.97
C LEU A 131 3.16 25.02 29.44
N GLN A 132 2.48 25.38 30.53
CA GLN A 132 1.27 24.67 30.96
C GLN A 132 0.09 24.87 30.03
N ASN A 133 -0.05 26.02 29.39
CA ASN A 133 -1.06 26.24 28.36
C ASN A 133 -0.80 25.38 27.12
N ILE A 134 0.46 25.27 26.68
CA ILE A 134 0.86 24.37 25.58
C ILE A 134 0.62 22.90 25.94
N LEU A 135 0.99 22.47 27.16
CA LEU A 135 0.73 21.13 27.67
C LEU A 135 -0.77 20.83 27.82
N THR A 136 -1.58 21.83 28.16
CA THR A 136 -3.04 21.71 28.28
C THR A 136 -3.69 21.62 26.90
N MET A 137 -3.23 22.38 25.91
CA MET A 137 -3.65 22.25 24.51
C MET A 137 -3.29 20.87 23.94
N LEU A 138 -2.08 20.35 24.22
CA LEU A 138 -1.67 19.01 23.81
C LEU A 138 -2.44 17.89 24.52
N LYS A 139 -2.99 18.13 25.72
CA LYS A 139 -3.89 17.20 26.42
C LYS A 139 -5.32 17.24 25.87
N GLN A 140 -5.77 18.37 25.33
CA GLN A 140 -7.09 18.52 24.69
C GLN A 140 -7.16 17.91 23.28
N LEU A 141 -6.01 17.66 22.64
CA LEU A 141 -5.90 17.02 21.32
C LEU A 141 -6.03 15.47 21.36
N GLY A 142 -6.84 14.92 22.26
CA GLY A 142 -7.17 13.49 22.31
C GLY A 142 -8.06 13.03 21.14
N PRO A 143 -8.11 11.73 20.80
CA PRO A 143 -8.72 11.24 19.54
C PRO A 143 -10.25 11.39 19.41
N SER A 144 -10.95 11.99 20.38
CA SER A 144 -12.43 11.91 20.48
C SER A 144 -13.16 13.24 20.65
N GLN A 145 -12.58 14.37 20.22
CA GLN A 145 -13.25 15.69 20.24
C GLN A 145 -13.23 16.43 18.88
N ILE A 146 -12.98 15.73 17.77
CA ILE A 146 -13.31 16.26 16.43
C ILE A 146 -14.75 15.88 16.08
N SER A 147 -15.72 16.32 16.88
CA SER A 147 -17.10 16.49 16.43
C SER A 147 -17.88 17.34 17.43
N SER A 148 -18.45 18.42 16.91
CA SER A 148 -19.39 19.36 17.53
C SER A 148 -18.79 20.44 18.44
N GLY A 149 -18.70 21.66 17.91
CA GLY A 149 -18.51 22.87 18.71
C GLY A 149 -17.98 24.08 17.93
N GLY A 150 -18.87 24.81 17.24
CA GLY A 150 -18.62 26.21 16.86
C GLY A 150 -18.27 26.43 15.39
N GLY A 151 -19.15 27.12 14.66
CA GLY A 151 -19.01 27.43 13.25
C GLY A 151 -17.74 28.22 12.92
N GLY A 152 -16.87 27.59 12.14
CA GLY A 152 -15.68 28.18 11.56
C GLY A 152 -15.14 27.23 10.51
N SER A 153 -15.06 27.72 9.27
CA SER A 153 -14.54 27.08 8.06
C SER A 153 -13.64 25.85 8.28
N SER A 154 -14.10 24.69 7.80
CA SER A 154 -13.35 23.44 7.76
C SER A 154 -12.17 23.54 6.77
N ASN A 155 -11.00 23.95 7.25
CA ASN A 155 -9.75 23.61 6.59
C ASN A 155 -9.43 22.15 6.93
N GLY A 156 -9.81 21.24 6.03
CA GLY A 156 -9.54 19.82 6.16
C GLY A 156 -8.05 19.56 6.27
N TYR A 157 -7.63 18.86 7.32
CA TYR A 157 -6.31 18.25 7.38
C TYR A 157 -6.22 17.20 6.27
N ASN A 158 -5.64 17.58 5.14
CA ASN A 158 -5.37 16.65 4.06
C ASN A 158 -4.29 15.67 4.52
N SER A 159 -4.66 14.41 4.76
CA SER A 159 -3.68 13.33 4.86
C SER A 159 -2.83 13.30 3.58
N TYR A 160 -1.51 13.48 3.71
CA TYR A 160 -0.53 13.38 2.62
C TYR A 160 -0.32 11.95 2.12
N THR A 161 -0.91 10.97 2.82
CA THR A 161 -0.93 9.57 2.39
C THR A 161 -2.32 9.16 1.93
N GLN A 162 -2.34 8.21 1.00
CA GLN A 162 -3.54 7.53 0.53
C GLN A 162 -3.34 6.02 0.60
N THR A 163 -4.45 5.31 0.81
CA THR A 163 -4.51 3.86 0.68
C THR A 163 -5.36 3.54 -0.54
N VAL A 164 -4.82 2.76 -1.47
CA VAL A 164 -5.52 2.34 -2.68
C VAL A 164 -5.66 0.83 -2.66
N GLU A 165 -6.90 0.36 -2.68
CA GLU A 165 -7.21 -1.06 -2.84
C GLU A 165 -7.33 -1.38 -4.33
N LEU A 166 -6.62 -2.42 -4.77
CA LEU A 166 -6.60 -2.88 -6.14
C LEU A 166 -6.88 -4.38 -6.15
N THR A 167 -7.98 -4.75 -6.81
CA THR A 167 -8.37 -6.15 -6.95
C THR A 167 -8.01 -6.62 -8.35
N LEU A 168 -7.05 -7.55 -8.44
CA LEU A 168 -6.64 -8.14 -9.72
C LEU A 168 -7.42 -9.42 -9.96
N ASP A 169 -8.19 -9.43 -11.04
CA ASP A 169 -8.93 -10.60 -11.48
C ASP A 169 -8.23 -11.23 -12.68
N THR A 170 -7.87 -12.51 -12.56
CA THR A 170 -7.24 -13.28 -13.63
C THR A 170 -8.12 -13.41 -14.87
N LYS A 171 -9.45 -13.28 -14.73
CA LYS A 171 -10.35 -13.14 -15.89
C LYS A 171 -9.96 -11.94 -16.77
N ASN A 172 -9.51 -10.84 -16.16
CA ASN A 172 -9.21 -9.58 -16.84
C ASN A 172 -7.72 -9.40 -17.14
N ARG A 173 -6.89 -10.45 -17.00
CA ARG A 173 -5.45 -10.39 -17.32
C ARG A 173 -5.18 -10.06 -18.78
N LEU A 174 -3.97 -9.60 -19.10
CA LEU A 174 -3.54 -9.43 -20.47
C LEU A 174 -3.48 -10.80 -21.17
N LEU A 175 -4.03 -10.89 -22.39
CA LEU A 175 -4.07 -12.11 -23.20
C LEU A 175 -3.02 -12.03 -24.31
N SER A 176 -1.74 -11.95 -23.93
CA SER A 176 -0.62 -11.78 -24.87
C SER A 176 0.22 -13.05 -25.06
N GLU A 177 -0.13 -14.16 -24.41
CA GLU A 177 0.63 -15.41 -24.53
C GLU A 177 0.27 -16.17 -25.82
N SER A 178 1.29 -16.63 -26.56
CA SER A 178 1.12 -17.51 -27.71
C SER A 178 0.79 -18.96 -27.29
N ASP A 179 1.33 -19.41 -26.15
CA ASP A 179 1.07 -20.71 -25.57
C ASP A 179 0.70 -20.61 -24.07
N PRO A 180 -0.59 -20.80 -23.72
CA PRO A 180 -1.04 -20.80 -22.34
C PRO A 180 -0.43 -21.90 -21.46
N SER A 181 0.16 -22.96 -22.04
CA SER A 181 0.72 -24.08 -21.28
C SER A 181 2.05 -23.75 -20.57
N THR A 182 2.66 -22.61 -20.88
CA THR A 182 3.96 -22.17 -20.32
C THR A 182 3.83 -20.93 -19.43
N ARG A 183 2.60 -20.46 -19.18
CA ARG A 183 2.36 -19.20 -18.46
C ARG A 183 2.77 -19.30 -17.01
N ASN A 184 3.86 -18.64 -16.63
CA ASN A 184 4.35 -18.54 -15.26
C ASN A 184 4.20 -17.13 -14.65
N SER A 185 3.66 -16.16 -15.39
CA SER A 185 3.36 -14.80 -14.95
C SER A 185 2.00 -14.37 -15.49
N ILE A 186 1.25 -13.62 -14.69
CA ILE A 186 -0.04 -13.04 -15.05
C ILE A 186 0.10 -11.52 -15.00
N ASN A 187 -0.28 -10.86 -16.09
CA ASN A 187 0.04 -9.46 -16.30
C ASN A 187 -1.21 -8.59 -16.47
N TRP A 188 -1.15 -7.34 -16.03
CA TRP A 188 -2.15 -6.32 -16.25
C TRP A 188 -1.47 -4.98 -16.55
N VAL A 189 -2.10 -4.16 -17.39
CA VAL A 189 -1.77 -2.74 -17.57
C VAL A 189 -2.54 -1.97 -16.51
N TYR A 190 -1.82 -1.21 -15.69
CA TYR A 190 -2.45 -0.39 -14.68
C TYR A 190 -2.96 0.92 -15.30
N SER A 191 -4.20 1.30 -14.95
CA SER A 191 -4.77 2.58 -15.35
C SER A 191 -5.66 3.13 -14.24
N SER A 192 -5.51 4.42 -13.92
CA SER A 192 -6.47 5.12 -13.08
C SER A 192 -7.64 5.62 -13.93
N SER A 193 -8.87 5.23 -13.60
CA SER A 193 -10.08 5.71 -14.27
C SER A 193 -11.20 5.90 -13.25
N ASN A 194 -11.98 6.96 -13.43
CA ASN A 194 -13.23 7.18 -12.70
C ASN A 194 -14.41 6.41 -13.31
N THR A 195 -14.20 5.67 -14.40
CA THR A 195 -15.23 4.84 -15.03
C THR A 195 -15.05 3.38 -14.62
N SER A 196 -16.15 2.71 -14.28
CA SER A 196 -16.18 1.28 -13.94
C SER A 196 -16.14 0.37 -15.17
N ASN A 197 -15.68 0.88 -16.31
CA ASN A 197 -15.63 0.12 -17.55
C ASN A 197 -14.48 -0.89 -17.45
N TRP A 198 -14.84 -2.15 -17.19
CA TRP A 198 -13.90 -3.26 -17.16
C TRP A 198 -13.29 -3.48 -18.54
N ILE A 199 -11.97 -3.41 -18.64
CA ILE A 199 -11.23 -3.62 -19.88
C ILE A 199 -10.34 -4.85 -19.72
N GLN A 200 -10.36 -5.73 -20.72
CA GLN A 200 -9.46 -6.89 -20.77
C GLN A 200 -8.01 -6.40 -20.79
N GLY A 201 -7.18 -6.98 -19.92
CA GLY A 201 -5.78 -6.59 -19.78
C GLY A 201 -5.52 -5.45 -18.82
N SER A 202 -6.54 -4.93 -18.13
CA SER A 202 -6.39 -3.75 -17.26
C SER A 202 -6.60 -4.05 -15.78
N ALA A 203 -5.81 -3.39 -14.94
CA ALA A 203 -6.02 -3.24 -13.51
C ALA A 203 -6.43 -1.78 -13.25
N ILE A 204 -7.65 -1.57 -12.78
CA ILE A 204 -8.26 -0.24 -12.68
C ILE A 204 -8.43 0.15 -11.22
N SER A 205 -7.98 1.35 -10.86
CA SER A 205 -8.30 2.04 -9.61
C SER A 205 -8.87 3.42 -9.90
N ILE A 206 -9.57 4.00 -8.93
CA ILE A 206 -10.10 5.37 -9.03
C ILE A 206 -8.96 6.40 -8.94
N TYR A 207 -7.98 6.13 -8.11
CA TYR A 207 -6.84 7.01 -7.84
C TYR A 207 -5.60 6.54 -8.57
N GLN A 208 -4.77 7.49 -9.01
CA GLN A 208 -3.42 7.19 -9.48
C GLN A 208 -2.56 6.74 -8.29
N ILE A 209 -1.82 5.65 -8.46
CA ILE A 209 -0.89 5.12 -7.47
C ILE A 209 0.51 5.65 -7.82
N THR A 210 1.03 6.57 -7.00
CA THR A 210 2.36 7.17 -7.12
C THR A 210 3.07 7.20 -5.78
N GLN A 211 4.40 7.13 -5.78
CA GLN A 211 5.21 7.16 -4.56
C GLN A 211 4.77 6.10 -3.54
N ILE A 212 4.73 4.84 -3.98
CA ILE A 212 4.34 3.69 -3.19
C ILE A 212 5.45 3.41 -2.18
N PHE A 213 5.15 3.57 -0.90
CA PHE A 213 6.06 3.22 0.19
C PHE A 213 5.67 1.90 0.85
N SER A 214 4.50 1.34 0.51
CA SER A 214 4.07 0.05 1.05
C SER A 214 3.07 -0.69 0.18
N ILE A 215 3.11 -2.02 0.25
CA ILE A 215 2.11 -2.92 -0.30
C ILE A 215 1.76 -4.03 0.69
N ASP A 216 0.48 -4.36 0.74
CA ASP A 216 -0.08 -5.48 1.50
C ASP A 216 -0.90 -6.38 0.55
N CYS A 217 -0.93 -7.68 0.85
CA CYS A 217 -1.70 -8.66 0.11
C CYS A 217 -2.57 -9.50 1.06
N GLY A 218 -3.87 -9.48 0.82
CA GLY A 218 -4.84 -10.21 1.63
C GLY A 218 -4.91 -11.71 1.34
N ILE A 219 -5.83 -12.39 2.02
CA ILE A 219 -6.17 -13.80 1.75
C ILE A 219 -6.71 -13.93 0.32
N MET A 220 -6.30 -14.99 -0.37
CA MET A 220 -6.80 -15.31 -1.72
C MET A 220 -7.19 -16.77 -1.86
N TYR A 221 -8.15 -17.03 -2.76
CA TYR A 221 -8.59 -18.39 -3.12
C TYR A 221 -8.02 -18.76 -4.48
N PHE A 222 -6.96 -19.54 -4.43
CA PHE A 222 -6.19 -19.98 -5.57
C PHE A 222 -6.78 -21.27 -6.17
N PRO A 223 -6.60 -21.53 -7.47
CA PRO A 223 -7.07 -22.77 -8.10
C PRO A 223 -6.46 -23.99 -7.41
N MET A 224 -7.17 -25.12 -7.44
CA MET A 224 -6.57 -26.39 -7.04
C MET A 224 -5.47 -26.75 -8.04
N ILE A 225 -4.27 -27.05 -7.53
CA ILE A 225 -3.13 -27.50 -8.33
C ILE A 225 -2.63 -28.78 -7.68
N GLU A 226 -2.58 -29.85 -8.46
CA GLU A 226 -1.96 -31.10 -8.04
C GLU A 226 -0.44 -30.94 -8.13
N ASN A 227 0.19 -30.65 -6.99
CA ASN A 227 1.64 -30.55 -6.89
C ASN A 227 2.08 -31.11 -5.53
N THR A 228 2.92 -32.15 -5.55
CA THR A 228 3.41 -32.83 -4.34
C THR A 228 4.16 -31.89 -3.40
N THR A 229 4.85 -30.88 -3.95
CA THR A 229 5.56 -29.86 -3.16
C THR A 229 4.58 -28.98 -2.37
N ILE A 230 3.45 -28.61 -2.96
CA ILE A 230 2.42 -27.84 -2.24
C ILE A 230 1.85 -28.67 -1.09
N ASP A 231 1.64 -29.96 -1.31
CA ASP A 231 1.07 -30.86 -0.30
C ASP A 231 2.03 -31.11 0.88
N GLU A 232 3.33 -31.20 0.60
CA GLU A 232 4.37 -31.43 1.60
C GLU A 232 4.72 -30.15 2.38
N PHE A 233 4.99 -29.04 1.68
CA PHE A 233 5.49 -27.82 2.30
C PHE A 233 4.39 -26.83 2.68
N LYS A 234 3.19 -26.97 2.10
CA LYS A 234 2.02 -26.09 2.34
C LYS A 234 2.34 -24.60 2.20
N GLN A 235 3.19 -24.28 1.23
CA GLN A 235 3.67 -22.92 0.99
C GLN A 235 3.59 -22.57 -0.49
N ILE A 236 3.07 -21.38 -0.76
CA ILE A 236 3.13 -20.73 -2.07
C ILE A 236 3.71 -19.34 -1.85
N SER A 237 4.61 -18.92 -2.71
CA SER A 237 5.14 -17.56 -2.73
C SER A 237 4.58 -16.77 -3.92
N MET A 238 4.48 -15.46 -3.77
CA MET A 238 4.07 -14.52 -4.81
C MET A 238 5.16 -13.50 -5.03
N PHE A 239 5.46 -13.22 -6.30
CA PHE A 239 6.46 -12.26 -6.74
C PHE A 239 5.84 -11.25 -7.70
N ILE A 240 6.12 -9.98 -7.46
CA ILE A 240 5.68 -8.85 -8.30
C ILE A 240 6.90 -8.30 -9.04
N SER A 241 6.91 -8.40 -10.36
CA SER A 241 8.10 -8.14 -11.17
C SER A 241 8.54 -6.68 -11.11
N GLU A 242 7.58 -5.76 -11.04
CA GLU A 242 7.83 -4.32 -10.96
C GLU A 242 8.51 -3.89 -9.66
N PHE A 243 8.45 -4.71 -8.61
CA PHE A 243 9.11 -4.47 -7.33
C PHE A 243 10.32 -5.40 -7.10
N SER A 244 10.88 -5.95 -8.18
CA SER A 244 11.91 -7.01 -8.12
C SER A 244 13.16 -6.69 -7.30
N SER A 245 13.48 -5.41 -7.10
CA SER A 245 14.61 -4.94 -6.26
C SER A 245 14.41 -5.22 -4.77
N TYR A 246 13.16 -5.38 -4.32
CA TYR A 246 12.81 -5.65 -2.93
C TYR A 246 12.48 -7.12 -2.66
N GLY A 247 12.46 -7.97 -3.69
CA GLY A 247 12.14 -9.39 -3.53
C GLY A 247 13.17 -10.15 -2.70
N THR A 248 12.70 -11.05 -1.84
CA THR A 248 13.54 -11.99 -1.07
C THR A 248 13.82 -13.25 -1.90
N TYR A 249 15.04 -13.77 -1.82
CA TYR A 249 15.39 -15.03 -2.47
C TYR A 249 15.12 -16.23 -1.56
N THR A 250 14.59 -17.29 -2.16
CA THR A 250 14.64 -18.64 -1.62
C THR A 250 15.97 -19.31 -1.97
N THR A 251 16.25 -20.46 -1.35
CA THR A 251 17.43 -21.29 -1.63
C THR A 251 17.48 -21.82 -3.08
N SER A 252 16.33 -21.90 -3.75
CA SER A 252 16.18 -22.36 -5.14
C SER A 252 16.30 -21.23 -6.17
N ASN A 253 16.76 -20.03 -5.76
CA ASN A 253 16.85 -18.84 -6.61
C ASN A 253 15.48 -18.34 -7.13
N VAL A 254 14.38 -18.73 -6.49
CA VAL A 254 13.06 -18.12 -6.69
C VAL A 254 12.97 -16.87 -5.82
N ARG A 255 12.55 -15.73 -6.40
CA ARG A 255 12.28 -14.50 -5.64
C ARG A 255 10.81 -14.42 -5.25
N TYR A 256 10.52 -13.76 -4.13
CA TYR A 256 9.15 -13.48 -3.69
C TYR A 256 9.05 -12.18 -2.88
N HIS A 257 7.85 -11.62 -2.83
CA HIS A 257 7.45 -10.50 -1.97
C HIS A 257 6.57 -11.00 -0.83
N PHE A 258 5.71 -11.97 -1.11
CA PHE A 258 4.79 -12.54 -0.13
C PHE A 258 4.94 -14.05 -0.06
N LEU A 259 4.86 -14.60 1.14
CA LEU A 259 4.82 -16.04 1.40
C LEU A 259 3.48 -16.37 2.06
N PHE A 260 2.81 -17.39 1.55
CA PHE A 260 1.50 -17.84 2.01
C PHE A 260 1.56 -19.26 2.52
N SER A 261 0.88 -19.50 3.63
CA SER A 261 0.48 -20.83 4.06
C SER A 261 -0.74 -21.27 3.26
N VAL A 262 -0.82 -22.58 2.99
CA VAL A 262 -1.82 -23.17 2.10
C VAL A 262 -2.78 -24.05 2.90
N GLU A 263 -4.08 -23.75 2.80
CA GLU A 263 -5.16 -24.60 3.29
C GLU A 263 -6.01 -25.12 2.11
N LYS A 264 -6.22 -26.43 2.02
CA LYS A 264 -7.17 -27.00 1.04
C LYS A 264 -8.60 -26.75 1.53
N VAL A 265 -9.40 -26.08 0.72
CA VAL A 265 -10.82 -25.85 0.97
C VAL A 265 -11.62 -26.61 -0.07
N THR A 266 -12.38 -27.60 0.37
CA THR A 266 -13.31 -28.35 -0.47
C THR A 266 -14.70 -27.75 -0.37
N THR A 267 -15.15 -27.11 -1.46
CA THR A 267 -16.55 -26.71 -1.63
C THR A 267 -17.24 -27.63 -2.64
N PRO A 268 -18.56 -27.86 -2.55
CA PRO A 268 -19.30 -28.54 -3.60
C PRO A 268 -19.05 -27.88 -4.96
N GLY A 269 -18.53 -28.61 -5.94
CA GLY A 269 -18.32 -28.13 -7.32
C GLY A 269 -16.96 -27.50 -7.64
N SER A 270 -16.05 -27.28 -6.69
CA SER A 270 -14.60 -27.14 -6.97
C SER A 270 -13.81 -27.05 -5.67
N GLY A 271 -12.65 -27.70 -5.62
CA GLY A 271 -11.66 -27.46 -4.58
C GLY A 271 -10.89 -26.17 -4.83
N ARG A 272 -10.47 -25.49 -3.76
CA ARG A 272 -9.60 -24.31 -3.80
C ARG A 272 -8.44 -24.45 -2.83
N LEU A 273 -7.36 -23.74 -3.10
CA LEU A 273 -6.28 -23.50 -2.14
C LEU A 273 -6.49 -22.11 -1.53
N LYS A 274 -6.76 -22.05 -0.24
CA LYS A 274 -6.83 -20.79 0.51
C LYS A 274 -5.40 -20.42 0.92
N LEU A 275 -4.93 -19.28 0.40
CA LEU A 275 -3.59 -18.76 0.67
C LEU A 275 -3.68 -17.69 1.74
N ILE A 276 -2.98 -17.91 2.86
CA ILE A 276 -2.98 -17.03 4.03
C ILE A 276 -1.57 -16.50 4.24
N PRO A 277 -1.33 -15.17 4.24
CA PRO A 277 -0.01 -14.61 4.49
C PRO A 277 0.64 -15.19 5.77
N VAL A 278 1.90 -15.60 5.70
CA VAL A 278 2.61 -16.28 6.82
C VAL A 278 3.10 -15.31 7.89
N HIS A 279 3.39 -14.06 7.52
CA HIS A 279 4.00 -13.09 8.43
C HIS A 279 2.95 -12.15 9.03
N ASP A 280 3.07 -11.85 10.33
CA ASP A 280 2.21 -10.91 11.06
C ASP A 280 2.27 -9.49 10.48
N ASN A 281 3.38 -9.15 9.82
CA ASN A 281 3.47 -8.01 8.93
C ASN A 281 3.18 -8.48 7.50
N THR A 282 1.91 -8.44 7.11
CA THR A 282 1.47 -8.65 5.71
C THR A 282 1.91 -7.51 4.79
N GLU A 283 2.50 -6.48 5.37
CA GLU A 283 2.93 -5.26 4.71
C GLU A 283 4.43 -5.30 4.39
N MET A 284 4.73 -5.04 3.13
CA MET A 284 6.08 -4.86 2.63
C MET A 284 6.36 -3.38 2.44
N LEU A 285 7.47 -2.91 3.01
CA LEU A 285 7.88 -1.51 2.96
C LEU A 285 8.92 -1.28 1.86
N PHE A 286 8.85 -0.11 1.21
CA PHE A 286 9.78 0.30 0.17
C PHE A 286 10.55 1.55 0.60
N GLU A 287 11.88 1.44 0.65
CA GLU A 287 12.78 2.55 0.92
C GLU A 287 13.99 2.48 -0.04
N PRO A 288 14.05 3.35 -1.07
CA PRO A 288 13.12 4.44 -1.39
C PRO A 288 11.75 3.97 -1.96
N ALA A 289 10.75 4.85 -1.87
CA ALA A 289 9.42 4.63 -2.43
C ALA A 289 9.45 4.38 -3.96
N ILE A 290 8.55 3.53 -4.45
CA ILE A 290 8.39 3.26 -5.88
C ILE A 290 7.59 4.39 -6.53
N THR A 291 8.17 5.07 -7.51
CA THR A 291 7.62 6.31 -8.08
C THR A 291 6.24 6.15 -8.72
N GLN A 292 6.05 5.11 -9.53
CA GLN A 292 4.80 4.90 -10.26
C GLN A 292 4.60 3.42 -10.63
N LEU A 293 3.34 3.01 -10.71
CA LEU A 293 2.91 1.73 -11.28
C LEU A 293 2.29 1.96 -12.66
N SER A 294 2.76 1.21 -13.67
CA SER A 294 2.19 1.24 -15.04
C SER A 294 1.72 -0.14 -15.50
N THR A 295 2.33 -1.19 -14.94
CA THR A 295 2.04 -2.59 -15.20
C THR A 295 2.12 -3.36 -13.89
N LEU A 296 1.47 -4.51 -13.84
CA LEU A 296 1.56 -5.46 -12.74
C LEU A 296 1.76 -6.85 -13.33
N SER A 297 2.87 -7.48 -13.00
CA SER A 297 3.25 -8.79 -13.50
C SER A 297 3.54 -9.72 -12.33
N ILE A 298 2.60 -10.61 -12.04
CA ILE A 298 2.62 -11.46 -10.84
C ILE A 298 2.93 -12.89 -11.23
N SER A 299 3.91 -13.47 -10.56
CA SER A 299 4.22 -14.90 -10.64
C SER A 299 4.08 -15.57 -9.28
N PHE A 300 3.73 -16.85 -9.30
CA PHE A 300 3.62 -17.67 -8.10
C PHE A 300 4.60 -18.82 -8.18
N ALA A 301 5.04 -19.32 -7.03
CA ALA A 301 5.99 -20.43 -6.97
C ALA A 301 5.76 -21.29 -5.72
N THR A 302 6.11 -22.56 -5.84
CA THR A 302 6.42 -23.41 -4.69
C THR A 302 7.83 -23.07 -4.19
N PRO A 303 8.30 -23.63 -3.06
CA PRO A 303 9.68 -23.43 -2.62
C PRO A 303 10.77 -23.78 -3.65
N PHE A 304 10.46 -24.59 -4.68
CA PHE A 304 11.46 -25.08 -5.63
C PHE A 304 11.25 -24.61 -7.07
N GLU A 305 10.01 -24.30 -7.47
CA GLU A 305 9.68 -24.04 -8.86
C GLU A 305 8.53 -23.04 -9.03
N LYS A 306 8.51 -22.36 -10.18
CA LYS A 306 7.40 -21.48 -10.54
C LYS A 306 6.16 -22.31 -10.88
N ILE A 307 5.01 -21.83 -10.43
CA ILE A 307 3.72 -22.40 -10.80
C ILE A 307 3.40 -21.99 -12.23
N ILE A 308 3.09 -22.99 -13.06
CA ILE A 308 2.64 -22.79 -14.43
C ILE A 308 1.11 -22.88 -14.47
N PHE A 309 0.47 -21.84 -14.99
CA PHE A 309 -0.97 -21.76 -15.13
C PHE A 309 -1.39 -22.21 -16.51
N GLY A 310 -2.10 -23.32 -16.60
CA GLY A 310 -2.68 -23.76 -17.87
C GLY A 310 -3.77 -22.84 -18.42
N ARG A 311 -4.36 -23.23 -19.54
CA ARG A 311 -5.46 -22.49 -20.20
C ARG A 311 -6.64 -22.31 -19.22
N ASP A 312 -7.10 -21.06 -19.08
CA ASP A 312 -8.16 -20.60 -18.16
C ASP A 312 -9.45 -20.16 -18.90
N ARG A 313 -9.41 -20.16 -20.23
CA ARG A 313 -10.53 -19.83 -21.12
C ARG A 313 -10.29 -20.41 -22.50
N ASP A 314 -11.35 -20.60 -23.27
CA ASP A 314 -11.23 -21.03 -24.67
C ASP A 314 -12.37 -20.51 -25.53
N THR A 315 -12.15 -20.49 -26.84
CA THR A 315 -13.22 -20.40 -27.83
C THR A 315 -13.98 -21.73 -27.88
N ALA A 316 -15.28 -21.65 -28.17
CA ALA A 316 -16.12 -22.83 -28.19
C ALA A 316 -17.29 -22.70 -29.17
N THR A 317 -17.84 -23.83 -29.55
CA THR A 317 -19.11 -23.94 -30.27
C THR A 317 -20.20 -24.51 -29.37
N VAL A 318 -21.44 -24.17 -29.67
CA VAL A 318 -22.61 -24.60 -28.90
C VAL A 318 -23.46 -25.53 -29.76
N THR A 319 -23.73 -26.72 -29.23
CA THR A 319 -24.78 -27.60 -29.75
C THR A 319 -26.02 -27.43 -28.86
N ILE A 320 -27.11 -26.98 -29.48
CA ILE A 320 -28.37 -26.70 -28.78
C ILE A 320 -29.09 -27.99 -28.37
N GLY A 321 -29.86 -27.90 -27.29
CA GLY A 321 -30.70 -28.99 -26.81
C GLY A 321 -31.24 -28.73 -25.42
N ALA A 322 -32.05 -29.66 -24.90
CA ALA A 322 -32.53 -29.63 -23.52
C ALA A 322 -31.37 -29.62 -22.50
N THR A 323 -30.23 -30.18 -22.90
CA THR A 323 -28.94 -29.98 -22.25
C THR A 323 -28.00 -29.37 -23.28
N THR A 324 -27.48 -28.19 -22.97
CA THR A 324 -26.56 -27.50 -23.86
C THR A 324 -25.20 -28.17 -23.83
N THR A 325 -24.67 -28.51 -25.00
CA THR A 325 -23.32 -29.08 -25.13
C THR A 325 -22.35 -28.03 -25.67
N ILE A 326 -21.21 -27.90 -25.01
CA ILE A 326 -20.14 -26.99 -25.39
C ILE A 326 -18.97 -27.82 -25.90
N THR A 327 -18.41 -27.43 -27.04
CA THR A 327 -17.19 -28.02 -27.62
C THR A 327 -16.11 -26.95 -27.72
N THR A 328 -15.02 -27.13 -26.99
CA THR A 328 -13.87 -26.20 -26.97
C THR A 328 -12.86 -26.55 -28.05
N ASP A 329 -12.08 -25.58 -28.51
CA ASP A 329 -11.06 -25.80 -29.56
C ASP A 329 -9.85 -26.58 -29.03
N ASN A 330 -9.60 -26.54 -27.73
CA ASN A 330 -8.47 -27.20 -27.07
C ASN A 330 -8.93 -28.05 -25.88
N PRO A 331 -8.11 -29.01 -25.41
CA PRO A 331 -8.38 -29.73 -24.19
C PRO A 331 -8.54 -28.78 -22.98
N HIS A 332 -9.70 -28.84 -22.32
CA HIS A 332 -10.04 -27.87 -21.29
C HIS A 332 -9.45 -28.19 -19.91
N GLY A 333 -9.14 -29.48 -19.63
CA GLY A 333 -8.59 -29.92 -18.35
C GLY A 333 -9.45 -29.51 -17.16
N LEU A 334 -10.75 -29.79 -17.26
CA LEU A 334 -11.76 -29.56 -16.21
C LEU A 334 -12.22 -30.92 -15.67
N ASN A 335 -12.84 -30.91 -14.50
CA ASN A 335 -13.46 -32.06 -13.84
C ASN A 335 -14.98 -31.93 -13.81
N ASN A 336 -15.69 -33.07 -13.74
CA ASN A 336 -17.14 -33.06 -13.54
C ASN A 336 -17.46 -32.30 -12.24
N GLY A 337 -18.43 -31.41 -12.30
CA GLY A 337 -18.77 -30.54 -11.18
C GLY A 337 -18.10 -29.16 -11.24
N ASP A 338 -17.06 -28.95 -12.05
CA ASP A 338 -16.41 -27.65 -12.20
C ASP A 338 -17.37 -26.58 -12.73
N LEU A 339 -17.05 -25.33 -12.41
CA LEU A 339 -17.80 -24.16 -12.86
C LEU A 339 -17.17 -23.52 -14.10
N ILE A 340 -18.02 -23.16 -15.06
CA ILE A 340 -17.66 -22.35 -16.24
C ILE A 340 -18.59 -21.16 -16.38
N ALA A 341 -18.17 -20.11 -17.08
CA ALA A 341 -19.05 -19.02 -17.51
C ALA A 341 -18.97 -18.86 -19.02
N LEU A 342 -20.11 -18.66 -19.68
CA LEU A 342 -20.15 -18.32 -21.10
C LEU A 342 -20.14 -16.80 -21.24
N VAL A 343 -19.42 -16.30 -22.24
CA VAL A 343 -19.34 -14.89 -22.57
C VAL A 343 -19.66 -14.69 -24.04
N GLY A 344 -20.57 -13.77 -24.32
CA GLY A 344 -21.00 -13.45 -25.68
C GLY A 344 -21.91 -14.52 -26.27
N PHE A 345 -22.65 -15.26 -25.44
CA PHE A 345 -23.71 -16.14 -25.94
C PHE A 345 -24.79 -15.28 -26.61
N THR A 346 -25.14 -15.56 -27.85
CA THR A 346 -26.22 -14.88 -28.57
C THR A 346 -26.91 -15.80 -29.57
N THR A 347 -28.09 -15.38 -30.00
CA THR A 347 -28.93 -16.06 -31.00
C THR A 347 -29.21 -15.11 -32.16
N SER A 348 -29.88 -15.59 -33.21
CA SER A 348 -30.30 -14.73 -34.32
C SER A 348 -31.53 -13.86 -33.99
N ASN A 349 -32.30 -14.22 -32.95
CA ASN A 349 -33.46 -13.47 -32.49
C ASN A 349 -33.30 -13.08 -31.01
N THR A 350 -32.48 -12.07 -30.78
CA THR A 350 -32.11 -11.60 -29.44
C THR A 350 -33.32 -11.13 -28.63
N ALA A 351 -34.36 -10.59 -29.27
CA ALA A 351 -35.56 -10.12 -28.58
C ALA A 351 -36.39 -11.27 -28.01
N THR A 352 -36.58 -12.34 -28.78
CA THR A 352 -37.37 -13.50 -28.35
C THR A 352 -36.60 -14.37 -27.35
N ASP A 353 -35.30 -14.55 -27.57
CA ASP A 353 -34.45 -15.43 -26.77
C ASP A 353 -33.78 -14.73 -25.57
N ASN A 354 -34.16 -13.48 -25.28
CA ASN A 354 -33.45 -12.60 -24.35
C ASN A 354 -33.24 -13.24 -22.96
N ASN A 355 -34.25 -13.94 -22.44
CA ASN A 355 -34.15 -14.59 -21.13
C ASN A 355 -33.08 -15.69 -21.11
N THR A 356 -33.02 -16.51 -22.16
CA THR A 356 -31.99 -17.56 -22.30
C THR A 356 -30.61 -16.96 -22.53
N ILE A 357 -30.52 -15.87 -23.29
CA ILE A 357 -29.26 -15.13 -23.51
C ILE A 357 -28.73 -14.56 -22.19
N ILE A 358 -29.58 -13.92 -21.38
CA ILE A 358 -29.20 -13.37 -20.07
C ILE A 358 -28.75 -14.50 -19.15
N LEU A 359 -29.50 -15.62 -19.11
CA LEU A 359 -29.13 -16.77 -18.31
C LEU A 359 -27.77 -17.34 -18.75
N ALA A 360 -27.58 -17.60 -20.04
CA ALA A 360 -26.36 -18.15 -20.60
C ALA A 360 -25.13 -17.27 -20.32
N ASN A 361 -25.27 -15.94 -20.36
CA ASN A 361 -24.19 -15.00 -20.05
C ASN A 361 -24.03 -14.69 -18.55
N SER A 362 -24.68 -15.46 -17.67
CA SER A 362 -24.61 -15.23 -16.22
C SER A 362 -23.18 -15.31 -15.69
N VAL A 363 -22.80 -14.31 -14.90
CA VAL A 363 -21.47 -14.25 -14.25
C VAL A 363 -21.29 -15.30 -13.15
N ALA A 364 -22.38 -15.85 -12.62
CA ALA A 364 -22.35 -16.93 -11.63
C ALA A 364 -21.85 -18.24 -12.24
N GLY A 365 -22.00 -18.40 -13.56
CA GLY A 365 -21.58 -19.57 -14.29
C GLY A 365 -22.49 -20.79 -14.10
N PHE A 366 -22.01 -21.93 -14.57
CA PHE A 366 -22.72 -23.19 -14.64
C PHE A 366 -21.83 -24.35 -14.23
N THR A 367 -22.40 -25.32 -13.52
CA THR A 367 -21.77 -26.60 -13.25
C THR A 367 -21.82 -27.49 -14.48
N ILE A 368 -20.69 -28.12 -14.81
CA ILE A 368 -20.55 -28.98 -15.98
C ILE A 368 -20.62 -30.47 -15.64
N SER A 369 -21.04 -31.27 -16.61
CA SER A 369 -21.10 -32.73 -16.53
C SER A 369 -20.85 -33.40 -17.89
N ASN A 370 -20.76 -34.74 -17.91
CA ASN A 370 -20.61 -35.58 -19.11
C ASN A 370 -19.48 -35.11 -20.04
N MET A 371 -18.25 -35.17 -19.53
CA MET A 371 -17.11 -34.55 -20.19
C MET A 371 -16.26 -35.53 -20.99
N THR A 372 -15.72 -35.02 -22.10
CA THR A 372 -14.51 -35.52 -22.75
C THR A 372 -13.40 -34.46 -22.58
N PRO A 373 -12.19 -34.64 -23.13
CA PRO A 373 -11.18 -33.58 -23.06
C PRO A 373 -11.59 -32.25 -23.71
N MET A 374 -12.50 -32.26 -24.70
CA MET A 374 -12.88 -31.09 -25.49
C MET A 374 -14.37 -30.75 -25.41
N THR A 375 -15.17 -31.56 -24.72
CA THR A 375 -16.62 -31.36 -24.67
C THR A 375 -17.13 -31.49 -23.26
N PHE A 376 -18.13 -30.70 -22.91
CA PHE A 376 -18.87 -30.84 -21.67
C PHE A 376 -20.31 -30.36 -21.84
N THR A 377 -21.17 -30.73 -20.90
CA THR A 377 -22.59 -30.42 -20.94
C THR A 377 -23.03 -29.58 -19.75
N ILE A 378 -24.01 -28.70 -19.99
CA ILE A 378 -24.64 -27.84 -18.98
C ILE A 378 -26.10 -28.27 -18.86
N ALA A 379 -26.40 -29.12 -17.89
CA ALA A 379 -27.75 -29.66 -17.71
C ALA A 379 -28.80 -28.60 -17.31
N SER A 380 -28.37 -27.53 -16.63
CA SER A 380 -29.25 -26.45 -16.18
C SER A 380 -29.51 -25.37 -17.22
N LEU A 381 -28.94 -25.51 -18.44
CA LEU A 381 -29.12 -24.56 -19.53
C LEU A 381 -29.83 -25.26 -20.68
N ASP A 382 -31.14 -25.04 -20.78
CA ASP A 382 -31.96 -25.50 -21.91
C ASP A 382 -31.89 -24.47 -23.05
N THR A 383 -31.39 -24.92 -24.20
CA THR A 383 -31.31 -24.12 -25.43
C THR A 383 -32.12 -24.74 -26.57
N SER A 384 -33.02 -25.68 -26.28
CA SER A 384 -33.79 -26.40 -27.30
C SER A 384 -34.70 -25.51 -28.15
N THR A 385 -35.16 -24.38 -27.62
CA THR A 385 -36.11 -23.47 -28.28
C THR A 385 -35.48 -22.19 -28.83
N VAL A 386 -34.16 -22.01 -28.73
CA VAL A 386 -33.52 -20.77 -29.18
C VAL A 386 -33.41 -20.72 -30.70
N THR A 387 -33.37 -19.52 -31.25
CA THR A 387 -33.29 -19.33 -32.70
C THR A 387 -31.85 -19.47 -33.20
N LEU A 388 -31.60 -20.39 -34.13
CA LEU A 388 -30.28 -20.55 -34.75
C LEU A 388 -29.95 -19.40 -35.75
N PRO A 389 -28.67 -19.13 -36.03
CA PRO A 389 -27.48 -19.69 -35.37
C PRO A 389 -27.29 -19.17 -33.95
N VAL A 390 -26.61 -19.99 -33.14
CA VAL A 390 -26.10 -19.62 -31.82
C VAL A 390 -24.60 -19.40 -31.93
N SER A 391 -24.10 -18.41 -31.21
CA SER A 391 -22.66 -18.20 -31.05
C SER A 391 -22.33 -17.98 -29.59
N VAL A 392 -21.10 -18.32 -29.21
CA VAL A 392 -20.48 -17.96 -27.93
C VAL A 392 -19.08 -17.46 -28.24
N THR A 393 -18.68 -16.33 -27.65
CA THR A 393 -17.36 -15.76 -27.92
C THR A 393 -16.29 -16.50 -27.14
N THR A 394 -16.55 -16.82 -25.87
CA THR A 394 -15.55 -17.39 -24.97
C THR A 394 -16.20 -18.16 -23.83
N VAL A 395 -15.59 -19.27 -23.44
CA VAL A 395 -15.86 -20.00 -22.21
C VAL A 395 -14.74 -19.67 -21.22
N ILE A 396 -15.10 -19.25 -20.02
CA ILE A 396 -14.14 -18.99 -18.93
C ILE A 396 -14.23 -20.13 -17.91
N TYR A 397 -13.09 -20.70 -17.56
CA TYR A 397 -12.97 -21.77 -16.58
C TYR A 397 -12.89 -21.18 -15.17
N LEU A 398 -14.04 -21.07 -14.50
CA LEU A 398 -14.11 -20.42 -13.19
C LEU A 398 -13.32 -21.17 -12.12
N SER A 399 -13.16 -22.49 -12.23
CA SER A 399 -12.28 -23.29 -11.35
C SER A 399 -10.81 -22.88 -11.43
N LYS A 400 -10.38 -22.28 -12.54
CA LYS A 400 -9.01 -21.79 -12.78
C LYS A 400 -8.83 -20.28 -12.58
N ARG A 401 -9.93 -19.53 -12.47
CA ARG A 401 -9.94 -18.09 -12.15
C ARG A 401 -9.69 -17.87 -10.67
N PHE A 402 -8.85 -16.91 -10.32
CA PHE A 402 -8.67 -16.43 -8.96
C PHE A 402 -8.51 -14.90 -8.93
N ILE A 403 -8.59 -14.35 -7.72
CA ILE A 403 -8.59 -12.91 -7.45
C ILE A 403 -7.45 -12.62 -6.46
N ILE A 404 -6.67 -11.59 -6.74
CA ILE A 404 -5.56 -11.14 -5.91
C ILE A 404 -5.92 -9.76 -5.32
N PRO A 405 -6.20 -9.67 -4.00
CA PRO A 405 -6.41 -8.41 -3.33
C PRO A 405 -5.06 -7.79 -2.95
N LEU A 406 -4.79 -6.60 -3.49
CA LEU A 406 -3.62 -5.79 -3.14
C LEU A 406 -4.07 -4.48 -2.51
N ARG A 407 -3.32 -4.02 -1.53
CA ARG A 407 -3.49 -2.70 -0.91
C ARG A 407 -2.18 -1.95 -0.98
N PHE A 408 -2.20 -0.78 -1.58
CA PHE A 408 -1.04 0.10 -1.71
C PHE A 408 -1.17 1.26 -0.73
N LYS A 409 -0.09 1.58 -0.01
CA LYS A 409 0.04 2.86 0.69
C LYS A 409 1.02 3.75 -0.08
N SER A 410 0.55 4.95 -0.40
CA SER A 410 1.27 5.86 -1.28
C SER A 410 1.13 7.30 -0.82
N PHE A 411 2.03 8.18 -1.23
CA PHE A 411 1.83 9.62 -1.05
C PHE A 411 0.84 10.15 -2.09
N LYS A 412 0.07 11.19 -1.73
CA LYS A 412 -0.88 11.87 -2.63
C LYS A 412 -0.18 12.80 -3.61
#